data_AF-A0A651FPT4-F1
#
_entry.id   AF-A0A651FPT4-F1
#
_cell.length_a   1.000
_cell.length_b   1.000
_cell.length_c   1.000
_cell.angle_alpha   90.00
_cell.angle_beta   90.00
_cell.angle_gamma   90.00
#
_symmetry.space_group_name_H-M   'P 1'
#
loop_
_entity.id
_entity.type
_entity.pdbx_description
1 polymer ?
#
loop_
_entity_poly.entity_id
_entity_poly.type
_entity_poly.pdbx_seq_one_letter_code
_entity_poly.pdbx_strand_id
1 'polypeptide(L)'
;MYKTLKKQNGEKFAQTIRNFHNGILDIPDIDVILRHAGRDAKPLLPYLMTLLASNDDTPAHAPSDPFVLLEQAGYDAFYADTLEKQNGIKPYFAQGELLCTFNDHARYKNYHIVHAVKKDAGQIKREDFKGKEERQDEYGTSVISIQMQKTGGFISIKNRYNHTVSGCDNTFSSNPDNIIQGLSAALKDHFNVEFSATKSPLPEGFVLMGGQVFKYHREKNNIYYGDQAWTENGRIHTVDKAAGDALFDGFLFDNKTKTLKKIDPADNDSFAYDFNRCYGGNRALTVKGGNLYLGDDILIGAEQSRIKTLYLPALTTMGHGCLRNARALTRLDAPALTTMGDYCLSDTPALTRFDAPALTTMGDWCLYNANALTRLDDAPALTTMGDFCLYNAPALTRFDAPALTTMGDGCLRYAPALTRFARPALSKTRRLLKRMGF
;
A
#
# COMPACT_ATOMS: atom_id res chain seq x y z
N MET A 1 25.99 -19.58 7.01
CA MET A 1 24.98 -18.53 6.79
C MET A 1 24.98 -17.91 5.37
N TYR A 2 26.09 -17.34 4.88
CA TYR A 2 26.15 -16.66 3.56
C TYR A 2 25.46 -17.40 2.39
N LYS A 3 25.72 -18.70 2.19
CA LYS A 3 25.12 -19.49 1.11
C LYS A 3 23.59 -19.57 1.22
N THR A 4 23.06 -19.57 2.44
CA THR A 4 21.62 -19.57 2.73
C THR A 4 20.99 -18.25 2.27
N LEU A 5 21.52 -17.11 2.73
CA LEU A 5 21.06 -15.78 2.30
C LEU A 5 21.22 -15.55 0.80
N LYS A 6 22.29 -16.08 0.18
CA LYS A 6 22.47 -16.05 -1.29
C LYS A 6 21.32 -16.76 -2.00
N LYS A 7 20.91 -17.93 -1.52
CA LYS A 7 19.80 -18.70 -2.11
C LYS A 7 18.46 -18.00 -1.91
N GLN A 8 18.23 -17.41 -0.74
CA GLN A 8 16.98 -16.75 -0.37
C GLN A 8 16.81 -15.37 -1.04
N ASN A 9 17.81 -14.51 -0.94
CA ASN A 9 17.73 -13.09 -1.28
C ASN A 9 18.59 -12.70 -2.50
N GLY A 10 19.45 -13.62 -2.98
CA GLY A 10 20.34 -13.41 -4.12
C GLY A 10 21.77 -13.03 -3.73
N GLU A 11 22.68 -13.16 -4.70
CA GLU A 11 24.12 -12.91 -4.51
C GLU A 11 24.42 -11.49 -4.01
N LYS A 12 23.83 -10.48 -4.66
CA LYS A 12 24.06 -9.07 -4.32
C LYS A 12 23.69 -8.78 -2.86
N PHE A 13 22.58 -9.35 -2.39
CA PHE A 13 22.13 -9.20 -1.00
C PHE A 13 23.14 -9.81 -0.02
N ALA A 14 23.51 -11.08 -0.23
CA ALA A 14 24.43 -11.79 0.65
C ALA A 14 25.84 -11.16 0.66
N GLN A 15 26.35 -10.72 -0.50
CA GLN A 15 27.63 -10.00 -0.60
C GLN A 15 27.58 -8.66 0.14
N THR A 16 26.48 -7.90 0.02
CA THR A 16 26.34 -6.62 0.70
C THR A 16 26.45 -6.78 2.22
N ILE A 17 25.78 -7.79 2.78
CA ILE A 17 25.88 -8.09 4.23
C ILE A 17 27.31 -8.49 4.62
N ARG A 18 27.88 -9.47 3.91
CA ARG A 18 29.22 -10.00 4.21
C ARG A 18 30.30 -8.91 4.15
N ASN A 19 30.26 -8.07 3.11
CA ASN A 19 31.28 -7.05 2.88
C ASN A 19 31.13 -5.86 3.84
N PHE A 20 29.92 -5.61 4.36
CA PHE A 20 29.69 -4.53 5.29
C PHE A 20 30.21 -4.88 6.70
N HIS A 21 29.78 -6.04 7.25
CA HIS A 21 30.27 -6.52 8.54
C HIS A 21 30.00 -8.02 8.70
N ASN A 22 31.05 -8.84 8.76
CA ASN A 22 30.89 -10.31 8.83
C ASN A 22 30.07 -10.77 10.04
N GLY A 23 30.16 -10.08 11.18
CA GLY A 23 29.39 -10.42 12.38
C GLY A 23 27.86 -10.36 12.20
N ILE A 24 27.35 -9.65 11.19
CA ILE A 24 25.91 -9.68 10.88
C ILE A 24 25.46 -11.10 10.49
N LEU A 25 26.34 -11.89 9.86
CA LEU A 25 26.05 -13.28 9.50
C LEU A 25 25.97 -14.22 10.72
N ASP A 26 26.41 -13.75 11.88
CA ASP A 26 26.41 -14.49 13.14
C ASP A 26 25.23 -14.07 14.04
N ILE A 27 24.39 -13.11 13.61
CA ILE A 27 23.14 -12.79 14.31
C ILE A 27 22.26 -14.05 14.36
N PRO A 28 21.73 -14.43 15.54
CA PRO A 28 20.83 -15.57 15.66
C PRO A 28 19.65 -15.48 14.71
N ASP A 29 19.31 -16.60 14.06
CA ASP A 29 18.18 -16.73 13.13
C ASP A 29 18.14 -15.69 11.99
N ILE A 30 19.28 -15.12 11.59
CA ILE A 30 19.33 -14.07 10.56
C ILE A 30 18.74 -14.50 9.21
N ASP A 31 18.77 -15.79 8.87
CA ASP A 31 18.10 -16.32 7.67
C ASP A 31 16.58 -16.38 7.79
N VAL A 32 16.05 -16.49 9.01
CA VAL A 32 14.62 -16.35 9.28
C VAL A 32 14.25 -14.88 9.24
N ILE A 33 14.99 -14.03 9.97
CA ILE A 33 14.76 -12.57 10.04
C ILE A 33 14.73 -11.96 8.64
N LEU A 34 15.66 -12.34 7.76
CA LEU A 34 15.81 -11.73 6.43
C LEU A 34 15.11 -12.48 5.30
N ARG A 35 14.34 -13.53 5.61
CA ARG A 35 13.67 -14.37 4.60
C ARG A 35 12.84 -13.56 3.61
N HIS A 36 12.15 -12.52 4.09
CA HIS A 36 11.27 -11.66 3.29
C HIS A 36 11.82 -10.24 3.08
N ALA A 37 13.12 -10.03 3.32
CA ALA A 37 13.79 -8.74 3.17
C ALA A 37 13.99 -8.28 1.71
N GLY A 38 13.57 -9.10 0.73
CA GLY A 38 13.79 -8.83 -0.70
C GLY A 38 15.25 -9.02 -1.10
N ARG A 39 15.70 -8.28 -2.13
CA ARG A 39 17.00 -8.49 -2.80
C ARG A 39 18.05 -7.40 -2.58
N ASP A 40 17.71 -6.34 -1.85
CA ASP A 40 18.63 -5.25 -1.53
C ASP A 40 18.79 -5.11 -0.02
N ALA A 41 19.98 -5.45 0.48
CA ALA A 41 20.30 -5.41 1.90
C ALA A 41 20.73 -4.02 2.37
N LYS A 42 21.13 -3.10 1.46
CA LYS A 42 21.71 -1.81 1.83
C LYS A 42 20.83 -1.01 2.80
N PRO A 43 19.50 -0.89 2.58
CA PRO A 43 18.64 -0.15 3.50
C PRO A 43 18.60 -0.75 4.91
N LEU A 44 18.84 -2.06 5.03
CA LEU A 44 18.74 -2.79 6.30
C LEU A 44 20.02 -2.78 7.11
N LEU A 45 21.15 -2.37 6.55
CA LEU A 45 22.44 -2.42 7.25
C LEU A 45 22.43 -1.68 8.61
N PRO A 46 21.84 -0.46 8.74
CA PRO A 46 21.74 0.20 10.04
C PRO A 46 20.95 -0.62 11.06
N TYR A 47 19.80 -1.17 10.64
CA TYR A 47 18.98 -2.03 11.48
C TYR A 47 19.73 -3.29 11.92
N LEU A 48 20.41 -3.96 10.99
CA LEU A 48 21.19 -5.17 11.27
C LEU A 48 22.36 -4.91 12.23
N MET A 49 22.99 -3.74 12.15
CA MET A 49 24.03 -3.36 13.13
C MET A 49 23.46 -3.19 14.52
N THR A 50 22.19 -2.76 14.65
CA THR A 50 21.56 -2.66 15.98
C THR A 50 21.25 -4.02 16.57
N LEU A 51 20.83 -4.98 15.72
CA LEU A 51 20.66 -6.37 16.14
C LEU A 51 21.98 -6.99 16.59
N LEU A 52 23.07 -6.69 15.88
CA LEU A 52 24.40 -7.15 16.23
C LEU A 52 24.91 -6.52 17.54
N ALA A 53 24.61 -5.24 17.75
CA ALA A 53 24.96 -4.51 18.97
C ALA A 53 24.10 -4.95 20.18
N SER A 54 22.91 -5.50 19.96
CA SER A 54 22.02 -6.02 21.01
C SER A 54 22.37 -7.44 21.49
N ASN A 55 23.63 -7.87 21.37
CA ASN A 55 24.13 -9.08 22.02
C ASN A 55 24.53 -8.87 23.50
N ASP A 56 24.31 -7.69 24.04
CA ASP A 56 24.37 -7.40 25.47
C ASP A 56 23.06 -6.76 25.93
N ASP A 57 22.08 -7.56 26.35
CA ASP A 57 21.03 -7.06 27.24
C ASP A 57 21.12 -7.80 28.58
N THR A 58 21.82 -7.12 29.49
CA THR A 58 21.64 -7.12 30.95
C THR A 58 20.16 -7.27 31.38
N PRO A 59 19.88 -7.82 32.58
CA PRO A 59 18.54 -8.27 32.95
C PRO A 59 17.50 -7.15 32.94
N ALA A 60 16.30 -7.48 32.46
CA ALA A 60 15.10 -6.68 32.57
C ALA A 60 14.88 -6.22 34.03
N HIS A 61 14.69 -4.91 34.23
CA HIS A 61 14.08 -4.42 35.47
C HIS A 61 12.66 -4.99 35.57
N ALA A 62 12.16 -5.18 36.81
CA ALA A 62 10.81 -5.68 37.03
C ALA A 62 9.79 -4.84 36.24
N PRO A 63 8.78 -5.47 35.59
CA PRO A 63 7.80 -4.74 34.79
C PRO A 63 7.14 -3.66 35.64
N SER A 64 7.34 -2.41 35.26
CA SER A 64 6.65 -1.25 35.84
C SER A 64 5.35 -1.02 35.06
N ASP A 65 4.36 -0.36 35.67
CA ASP A 65 3.13 0.01 34.96
C ASP A 65 3.47 0.91 33.74
N PRO A 66 3.02 0.56 32.52
CA PRO A 66 3.31 1.35 31.32
C PRO A 66 2.80 2.79 31.41
N PHE A 67 1.72 3.06 32.15
CA PHE A 67 1.21 4.42 32.34
C PHE A 67 2.12 5.27 33.23
N VAL A 68 2.77 4.67 34.23
CA VAL A 68 3.78 5.33 35.07
C VAL A 68 5.03 5.67 34.25
N LEU A 69 5.48 4.74 33.39
CA LEU A 69 6.61 5.00 32.49
C LEU A 69 6.31 6.12 31.50
N LEU A 70 5.11 6.15 30.93
CA LEU A 70 4.69 7.24 30.04
C LEU A 70 4.59 8.59 30.77
N GLU A 71 4.13 8.59 32.03
CA GLU A 71 4.14 9.79 32.87
C GLU A 71 5.57 10.30 33.13
N GLN A 72 6.52 9.41 33.41
CA GLN A 72 7.94 9.75 33.55
C GLN A 72 8.53 10.30 32.25
N ALA A 73 8.05 9.81 31.09
CA ALA A 73 8.40 10.33 29.78
C ALA A 73 7.70 11.66 29.41
N GLY A 74 6.89 12.24 30.33
CA GLY A 74 6.23 13.53 30.17
C GLY A 74 4.85 13.48 29.51
N TYR A 75 4.25 12.30 29.39
CA TYR A 75 2.94 12.11 28.79
C TYR A 75 1.85 11.84 29.83
N ASP A 76 0.67 12.44 29.62
CA ASP A 76 -0.57 11.97 30.21
C ASP A 76 -1.14 10.88 29.28
N ALA A 77 -1.11 9.63 29.76
CA ALA A 77 -1.50 8.46 28.97
C ALA A 77 -2.78 7.80 29.49
N PHE A 78 -3.57 7.25 28.57
CA PHE A 78 -4.81 6.54 28.89
C PHE A 78 -5.14 5.42 27.90
N TYR A 79 -5.82 4.39 28.39
CA TYR A 79 -6.29 3.27 27.58
C TYR A 79 -7.61 3.60 26.88
N ALA A 80 -7.67 3.34 25.57
CA ALA A 80 -8.85 3.58 24.73
C ALA A 80 -9.57 2.27 24.39
N ASP A 81 -10.55 1.92 25.22
CA ASP A 81 -11.41 0.73 25.12
C ASP A 81 -12.81 1.02 24.55
N THR A 82 -13.07 2.27 24.16
CA THR A 82 -14.30 2.69 23.49
C THR A 82 -13.97 3.53 22.27
N LEU A 83 -14.93 3.66 21.35
CA LEU A 83 -14.80 4.56 20.19
C LEU A 83 -14.61 6.03 20.62
N GLU A 84 -15.26 6.44 21.71
CA GLU A 84 -15.11 7.77 22.29
C GLU A 84 -13.67 8.01 22.74
N LYS A 85 -13.09 7.12 23.56
CA LYS A 85 -11.70 7.25 24.01
C LYS A 85 -10.71 7.12 22.86
N GLN A 86 -10.97 6.24 21.88
CA GLN A 86 -10.15 6.12 20.67
C GLN A 86 -10.05 7.45 19.92
N ASN A 87 -11.14 8.22 19.89
CA ASN A 87 -11.20 9.52 19.23
C ASN A 87 -10.92 10.69 20.18
N GLY A 88 -10.66 10.43 21.46
CA GLY A 88 -10.51 11.46 22.51
C GLY A 88 -9.31 12.40 22.32
N ILE A 89 -8.30 11.98 21.56
CA ILE A 89 -7.14 12.82 21.20
C ILE A 89 -7.38 13.73 19.99
N LYS A 90 -8.51 13.60 19.29
CA LYS A 90 -8.85 14.42 18.11
C LYS A 90 -8.78 15.94 18.32
N PRO A 91 -9.13 16.51 19.50
CA PRO A 91 -9.00 17.95 19.74
C PRO A 91 -7.58 18.51 19.60
N TYR A 92 -6.56 17.66 19.68
CA TYR A 92 -5.17 18.08 19.48
C TYR A 92 -4.76 18.14 18.00
N PHE A 93 -5.59 17.73 17.04
CA PHE A 93 -5.20 17.72 15.61
C PHE A 93 -5.64 19.01 14.92
N ALA A 94 -4.79 19.58 14.06
CA ALA A 94 -5.18 20.75 13.28
C ALA A 94 -6.21 20.39 12.20
N GLN A 95 -6.92 21.39 11.66
CA GLN A 95 -7.88 21.16 10.58
C GLN A 95 -7.20 20.52 9.35
N GLY A 96 -7.69 19.34 8.95
CA GLY A 96 -7.12 18.56 7.84
C GLY A 96 -6.12 17.49 8.29
N GLU A 97 -5.63 17.56 9.53
CA GLU A 97 -4.91 16.47 10.17
C GLU A 97 -5.93 15.54 10.82
N LEU A 98 -5.78 14.26 10.55
CA LEU A 98 -6.60 13.20 11.14
C LEU A 98 -5.66 12.06 11.44
N LEU A 99 -5.89 11.30 12.50
CA LEU A 99 -5.29 9.98 12.64
C LEU A 99 -6.12 8.99 11.81
N CYS A 100 -5.47 8.09 11.06
CA CYS A 100 -6.19 7.14 10.20
C CYS A 100 -7.22 6.28 10.97
N THR A 101 -7.07 6.14 12.28
CA THR A 101 -7.98 5.39 13.15
C THR A 101 -9.25 6.15 13.54
N PHE A 102 -9.35 7.46 13.30
CA PHE A 102 -10.58 8.19 13.62
C PHE A 102 -11.79 7.72 12.81
N ASN A 103 -11.56 7.15 11.64
CA ASN A 103 -12.60 6.65 10.75
C ASN A 103 -12.84 5.13 10.88
N ASP A 104 -12.10 4.44 11.76
CA ASP A 104 -12.26 3.01 12.02
C ASP A 104 -13.11 2.79 13.28
N HIS A 105 -14.40 2.53 13.09
CA HIS A 105 -15.37 2.33 14.17
C HIS A 105 -15.15 1.04 14.99
N ALA A 106 -14.21 0.18 14.60
CA ALA A 106 -13.97 -1.11 15.23
C ALA A 106 -12.53 -1.28 15.75
N ARG A 107 -11.62 -0.30 15.56
CA ARG A 107 -10.20 -0.43 15.91
C ARG A 107 -9.98 -0.84 17.36
N TYR A 108 -10.61 -0.16 18.33
CA TYR A 108 -10.53 -0.47 19.77
C TYR A 108 -11.00 -1.89 20.13
N LYS A 109 -11.81 -2.54 19.27
CA LYS A 109 -12.24 -3.93 19.47
C LYS A 109 -11.10 -4.89 19.19
N ASN A 110 -10.28 -4.61 18.18
CA ASN A 110 -9.22 -5.50 17.67
C ASN A 110 -7.82 -5.15 18.18
N TYR A 111 -7.64 -3.94 18.74
CA TYR A 111 -6.36 -3.44 19.22
C TYR A 111 -6.45 -2.96 20.67
N HIS A 112 -5.39 -3.18 21.43
CA HIS A 112 -5.10 -2.39 22.62
C HIS A 112 -4.55 -1.03 22.16
N ILE A 113 -5.24 0.05 22.53
CA ILE A 113 -4.87 1.41 22.12
C ILE A 113 -4.50 2.19 23.38
N VAL A 114 -3.25 2.63 23.46
CA VAL A 114 -2.77 3.57 24.48
C VAL A 114 -2.50 4.90 23.81
N HIS A 115 -3.27 5.91 24.19
CA HIS A 115 -3.00 7.28 23.77
C HIS A 115 -2.11 7.94 24.83
N ALA A 116 -1.16 8.74 24.38
CA ALA A 116 -0.26 9.49 25.24
C ALA A 116 -0.11 10.91 24.68
N VAL A 117 -0.42 11.91 25.52
CA VAL A 117 -0.41 13.33 25.18
C VAL A 117 0.59 14.04 26.08
N LYS A 118 1.56 14.75 25.51
CA LYS A 118 2.50 15.53 26.34
C LYS A 118 1.74 16.58 27.16
N LYS A 119 2.19 16.81 28.39
CA LYS A 119 1.58 17.79 29.33
C LYS A 119 1.53 19.22 28.75
N ASP A 120 2.46 19.55 27.85
CA ASP A 120 2.55 20.84 27.16
C ASP A 120 2.01 20.81 25.72
N ALA A 121 1.35 19.73 25.27
CA ALA A 121 0.91 19.55 23.88
C ALA A 121 0.03 20.70 23.34
N GLY A 122 -0.74 21.34 24.21
CA GLY A 122 -1.58 22.49 23.86
C GLY A 122 -0.80 23.80 23.62
N GLN A 123 0.47 23.88 24.04
CA GLN A 123 1.34 25.03 23.84
C GLN A 123 2.14 24.93 22.53
N ILE A 124 2.27 23.73 21.97
CA ILE A 124 3.03 23.47 20.75
C ILE A 124 2.19 23.84 19.52
N LYS A 125 2.62 24.86 18.79
CA LYS A 125 1.89 25.45 17.66
C LYS A 125 2.22 24.75 16.35
N ARG A 126 1.20 24.44 15.55
CA ARG A 126 1.38 23.73 14.26
C ARG A 126 2.15 24.57 13.24
N GLU A 127 2.00 25.88 13.31
CA GLU A 127 2.55 26.86 12.38
C GLU A 127 4.09 26.86 12.38
N ASP A 128 4.70 26.55 13.52
CA ASP A 128 6.16 26.56 13.70
C ASP A 128 6.87 25.45 12.89
N PHE A 129 6.11 24.43 12.45
CA PHE A 129 6.62 23.25 11.75
C PHE A 129 6.18 23.16 10.28
N LYS A 130 5.41 24.12 9.78
CA LYS A 130 4.81 24.06 8.44
C LYS A 130 5.87 24.03 7.34
N GLY A 131 5.89 22.98 6.52
CA GLY A 131 6.83 22.75 5.43
C GLY A 131 8.21 22.25 5.88
N LYS A 132 8.37 21.87 7.15
CA LYS A 132 9.59 21.33 7.75
C LYS A 132 9.29 20.11 8.64
N GLU A 133 8.16 19.45 8.39
CA GLU A 133 7.65 18.39 9.23
C GLU A 133 8.62 17.21 9.26
N GLU A 134 9.08 16.84 10.46
CA GLU A 134 9.82 15.61 10.66
C GLU A 134 8.96 14.63 11.45
N ARG A 135 8.98 13.35 11.07
CA ARG A 135 8.16 12.31 11.74
C ARG A 135 8.34 12.31 13.25
N GLN A 136 9.48 12.72 13.78
CA GLN A 136 9.81 12.66 15.20
C GLN A 136 10.22 14.02 15.78
N ASP A 137 9.65 15.12 15.28
CA ASP A 137 9.81 16.42 15.94
C ASP A 137 8.88 16.58 17.16
N GLU A 138 9.02 17.73 17.81
CA GLU A 138 8.27 18.10 19.01
C GLU A 138 6.75 18.15 18.78
N TYR A 139 6.30 18.66 17.64
CA TYR A 139 4.87 18.68 17.32
C TYR A 139 4.36 17.28 17.03
N GLY A 140 5.01 16.53 16.14
CA GLY A 140 4.59 15.19 15.78
C GLY A 140 4.41 14.31 17.00
N THR A 141 5.44 14.25 17.85
CA THR A 141 5.47 13.40 19.06
C THR A 141 4.70 13.93 20.25
N SER A 142 4.19 15.18 20.22
CA SER A 142 3.38 15.72 21.32
C SER A 142 2.08 14.96 21.58
N VAL A 143 1.55 14.23 20.59
CA VAL A 143 0.43 13.31 20.76
C VAL A 143 0.71 12.04 19.97
N ILE A 144 0.73 10.91 20.67
CA ILE A 144 0.97 9.60 20.07
C ILE A 144 -0.13 8.60 20.42
N SER A 145 -0.31 7.62 19.53
CA SER A 145 -1.21 6.49 19.71
C SER A 145 -0.44 5.20 19.49
N ILE A 146 -0.22 4.46 20.57
CA ILE A 146 0.43 3.15 20.59
C ILE A 146 -0.67 2.09 20.40
N GLN A 147 -0.62 1.36 19.30
CA GLN A 147 -1.66 0.41 18.91
C GLN A 147 -1.07 -0.99 18.76
N MET A 148 -1.51 -1.91 19.62
CA MET A 148 -1.06 -3.30 19.65
C MET A 148 -2.22 -4.20 19.26
N GLN A 149 -2.02 -5.11 18.31
CA GLN A 149 -3.08 -6.04 17.94
C GLN A 149 -3.35 -7.01 19.10
N LYS A 150 -4.61 -7.18 19.52
CA LYS A 150 -4.95 -8.04 20.68
C LYS A 150 -4.55 -9.50 20.51
N THR A 151 -4.42 -9.96 19.27
CA THR A 151 -3.93 -11.31 18.93
C THR A 151 -2.41 -11.46 18.99
N GLY A 152 -1.68 -10.36 19.25
CA GLY A 152 -0.23 -10.29 19.18
C GLY A 152 0.31 -10.17 17.75
N GLY A 153 1.64 -10.03 17.65
CA GLY A 153 2.42 -10.01 16.41
C GLY A 153 2.64 -8.63 15.78
N PHE A 154 1.87 -7.62 16.17
CA PHE A 154 1.91 -6.28 15.57
C PHE A 154 1.78 -5.16 16.59
N ILE A 155 2.62 -4.13 16.43
CA ILE A 155 2.55 -2.85 17.12
C ILE A 155 2.79 -1.72 16.12
N SER A 156 2.08 -0.61 16.27
CA SER A 156 2.30 0.62 15.50
C SER A 156 2.17 1.82 16.44
N ILE A 157 3.10 2.77 16.33
CA ILE A 157 3.02 4.04 17.05
C ILE A 157 2.79 5.15 16.02
N LYS A 158 1.63 5.79 16.14
CA LYS A 158 1.17 6.85 15.24
C LYS A 158 1.21 8.20 15.94
N ASN A 159 1.27 9.30 15.20
CA ASN A 159 1.42 10.63 15.77
C ASN A 159 0.61 11.72 15.03
N ARG A 160 0.74 12.99 15.44
CA ARG A 160 -0.07 14.11 14.91
C ARG A 160 0.06 14.33 13.40
N TYR A 161 1.26 14.14 12.84
CA TYR A 161 1.47 14.40 11.42
C TYR A 161 0.72 13.45 10.51
N ASN A 162 0.40 12.24 10.97
CA ASN A 162 -0.27 11.21 10.19
C ASN A 162 0.15 11.24 8.69
N HIS A 163 -0.79 11.26 7.74
CA HIS A 163 -0.53 11.21 6.30
C HIS A 163 0.28 12.40 5.71
N THR A 164 0.69 13.39 6.52
CA THR A 164 1.52 14.52 6.06
C THR A 164 3.01 14.19 6.01
N VAL A 165 3.45 13.07 6.62
CA VAL A 165 4.85 12.59 6.57
C VAL A 165 4.94 11.12 6.14
N SER A 166 6.07 10.74 5.53
CA SER A 166 6.33 9.35 5.11
C SER A 166 6.46 8.41 6.32
N GLY A 167 5.85 7.23 6.23
CA GLY A 167 5.94 6.21 7.29
C GLY A 167 5.30 6.64 8.61
N CYS A 168 4.18 7.37 8.54
CA CYS A 168 3.45 7.93 9.68
C CYS A 168 3.03 6.91 10.75
N ASP A 169 2.97 5.64 10.36
CA ASP A 169 2.58 4.52 11.22
C ASP A 169 3.75 3.91 11.99
N ASN A 170 4.94 4.53 11.89
CA ASN A 170 6.19 4.04 12.44
C ASN A 170 6.94 5.10 13.27
N THR A 171 6.21 5.92 14.03
CA THR A 171 6.80 6.88 14.98
C THR A 171 7.60 6.10 16.04
N PHE A 172 8.74 6.62 16.50
CA PHE A 172 9.63 5.90 17.42
C PHE A 172 10.01 4.49 16.96
N SER A 173 9.99 4.22 15.65
CA SER A 173 10.26 2.88 15.10
C SER A 173 9.24 1.82 15.48
N SER A 174 8.05 2.23 15.92
CA SER A 174 7.07 1.37 16.61
C SER A 174 7.67 0.61 17.78
N ASN A 175 8.74 1.14 18.38
CA ASN A 175 9.38 0.59 19.56
C ASN A 175 9.10 1.49 20.77
N PRO A 176 8.27 1.03 21.72
CA PRO A 176 8.00 1.77 22.94
C PRO A 176 9.25 2.13 23.77
N ASP A 177 10.32 1.32 23.71
CA ASP A 177 11.56 1.63 24.46
C ASP A 177 12.29 2.87 23.95
N ASN A 178 12.00 3.33 22.74
CA ASN A 178 12.50 4.60 22.22
C ASN A 178 11.77 5.82 22.81
N ILE A 179 10.64 5.61 23.50
CA ILE A 179 9.97 6.64 24.32
C ILE A 179 10.65 6.66 25.70
N ILE A 180 10.72 5.50 26.34
CA ILE A 180 11.39 5.29 27.62
C ILE A 180 11.75 3.80 27.78
N GLN A 181 12.97 3.52 28.24
CA GLN A 181 13.46 2.16 28.40
C GLN A 181 12.56 1.32 29.32
N GLY A 182 12.20 0.12 28.89
CA GLY A 182 11.36 -0.82 29.66
C GLY A 182 9.88 -0.76 29.31
N LEU A 183 9.44 0.25 28.54
CA LEU A 183 8.04 0.41 28.16
C LEU A 183 7.53 -0.75 27.31
N SER A 184 8.37 -1.37 26.47
CA SER A 184 7.95 -2.54 25.69
C SER A 184 7.56 -3.70 26.60
N ALA A 185 8.40 -4.03 27.59
CA ALA A 185 8.13 -5.11 28.54
C ALA A 185 6.89 -4.80 29.39
N ALA A 186 6.75 -3.57 29.86
CA ALA A 186 5.59 -3.09 30.61
C ALA A 186 4.27 -3.25 29.83
N LEU A 187 4.25 -2.86 28.55
CA LEU A 187 3.06 -2.99 27.70
C LEU A 187 2.71 -4.45 27.41
N LYS A 188 3.70 -5.30 27.15
CA LYS A 188 3.48 -6.74 26.93
C LYS A 188 2.84 -7.41 28.15
N ASP A 189 3.40 -7.15 29.33
CA ASP A 189 2.93 -7.71 30.59
C ASP A 189 1.53 -7.18 30.95
N HIS A 190 1.33 -5.86 30.90
CA HIS A 190 0.07 -5.23 31.26
C HIS A 190 -1.12 -5.66 30.38
N PHE A 191 -0.91 -5.80 29.06
CA PHE A 191 -1.96 -6.19 28.12
C PHE A 191 -1.97 -7.68 27.78
N ASN A 192 -1.04 -8.46 28.32
CA ASN A 192 -0.84 -9.88 28.00
C ASN A 192 -0.77 -10.12 26.48
N VAL A 193 0.09 -9.38 25.80
CA VAL A 193 0.22 -9.37 24.34
C VAL A 193 1.69 -9.46 23.94
N GLU A 194 2.00 -10.21 22.89
CA GLU A 194 3.34 -10.25 22.31
C GLU A 194 3.45 -9.41 21.04
N PHE A 195 4.54 -8.67 20.90
CA PHE A 195 4.89 -7.92 19.69
C PHE A 195 6.41 -7.76 19.57
N SER A 196 6.88 -7.42 18.37
CA SER A 196 8.29 -7.14 18.10
C SER A 196 8.54 -5.63 18.16
N ALA A 197 9.51 -5.21 18.97
CA ALA A 197 9.95 -3.83 19.11
C ALA A 197 11.47 -3.78 18.94
N THR A 198 12.00 -2.87 18.11
CA THR A 198 13.44 -2.82 17.80
C THR A 198 14.03 -1.43 18.02
N LYS A 199 15.22 -1.35 18.63
CA LYS A 199 15.91 -0.09 19.00
C LYS A 199 16.21 0.81 17.79
N SER A 200 16.05 0.32 16.55
CA SER A 200 16.17 1.14 15.35
C SER A 200 15.01 0.95 14.38
N PRO A 201 14.60 2.02 13.66
CA PRO A 201 13.54 1.96 12.69
C PRO A 201 13.98 1.14 11.49
N LEU A 202 13.10 0.24 11.06
CA LEU A 202 13.19 -0.25 9.71
C LEU A 202 13.01 0.93 8.73
N PRO A 203 13.78 0.95 7.63
CA PRO A 203 13.60 1.94 6.57
C PRO A 203 12.21 1.82 5.93
N GLU A 204 11.79 2.87 5.22
CA GLU A 204 10.55 2.85 4.44
C GLU A 204 10.51 1.66 3.46
N GLY A 205 9.34 1.03 3.32
CA GLY A 205 9.16 -0.17 2.51
C GLY A 205 9.52 -1.46 3.24
N PHE A 206 9.77 -1.41 4.56
CA PHE A 206 10.01 -2.58 5.41
C PHE A 206 9.19 -2.49 6.70
N VAL A 207 8.67 -3.63 7.16
CA VAL A 207 7.92 -3.76 8.41
C VAL A 207 8.35 -5.03 9.15
N LEU A 208 8.25 -5.05 10.47
CA LEU A 208 8.47 -6.26 11.27
C LEU A 208 7.17 -7.04 11.40
N MET A 209 7.23 -8.34 11.16
CA MET A 209 6.11 -9.26 11.34
C MET A 209 6.61 -10.51 12.06
N GLY A 210 6.29 -10.63 13.35
CA GLY A 210 6.76 -11.74 14.18
C GLY A 210 8.29 -11.89 14.17
N GLY A 211 9.03 -10.79 14.34
CA GLY A 211 10.49 -10.76 14.32
C GLY A 211 11.15 -10.83 12.94
N GLN A 212 10.39 -11.07 11.87
CA GLN A 212 10.90 -11.10 10.50
C GLN A 212 10.79 -9.73 9.83
N VAL A 213 11.83 -9.36 9.09
CA VAL A 213 11.82 -8.19 8.22
C VAL A 213 11.06 -8.53 6.94
N PHE A 214 9.94 -7.86 6.73
CA PHE A 214 9.11 -8.00 5.55
C PHE A 214 9.25 -6.77 4.64
N LYS A 215 9.79 -6.96 3.44
CA LYS A 215 9.83 -5.92 2.41
C LYS A 215 8.51 -5.86 1.66
N TYR A 216 7.92 -4.67 1.63
CA TYR A 216 6.68 -4.42 0.92
C TYR A 216 6.82 -3.27 -0.08
N HIS A 217 5.98 -3.28 -1.10
CA HIS A 217 5.90 -2.22 -2.11
C HIS A 217 4.56 -1.48 -2.08
N ARG A 218 3.59 -2.02 -1.34
CA ARG A 218 2.27 -1.42 -1.13
C ARG A 218 1.77 -1.83 0.25
N GLU A 219 1.19 -0.89 0.97
CA GLU A 219 0.37 -1.14 2.15
C GLU A 219 -1.05 -0.66 1.83
N LYS A 220 -2.05 -1.44 2.25
CA LYS A 220 -3.45 -1.05 2.20
C LYS A 220 -4.21 -1.79 3.29
N ASN A 221 -4.98 -1.07 4.09
CA ASN A 221 -5.80 -1.64 5.16
C ASN A 221 -4.97 -2.52 6.14
N ASN A 222 -3.74 -2.12 6.44
CA ASN A 222 -2.73 -2.86 7.22
C ASN A 222 -2.30 -4.20 6.58
N ILE A 223 -2.58 -4.43 5.31
CA ILE A 223 -2.07 -5.56 4.54
C ILE A 223 -0.87 -5.05 3.73
N TYR A 224 0.30 -5.62 3.99
CA TYR A 224 1.54 -5.26 3.33
C TYR A 224 1.82 -6.29 2.23
N TYR A 225 1.97 -5.81 0.99
CA TYR A 225 2.17 -6.64 -0.19
C TYR A 225 3.65 -6.64 -0.59
N GLY A 226 4.24 -7.83 -0.61
CA GLY A 226 5.63 -8.08 -0.98
C GLY A 226 5.76 -8.89 -2.27
N ASP A 227 6.98 -9.34 -2.57
CA ASP A 227 7.22 -10.22 -3.72
C ASP A 227 6.80 -11.65 -3.37
N GLN A 228 5.70 -12.12 -3.95
CA GLN A 228 5.15 -13.46 -3.76
C GLN A 228 4.87 -13.81 -2.28
N ALA A 229 4.55 -12.79 -1.49
CA ALA A 229 4.15 -12.89 -0.09
C ALA A 229 3.35 -11.63 0.29
N TRP A 230 2.51 -11.75 1.32
CA TRP A 230 1.79 -10.63 1.91
C TRP A 230 1.68 -10.82 3.41
N THR A 231 1.18 -9.81 4.12
CA THR A 231 0.95 -9.92 5.56
C THR A 231 -0.52 -9.73 5.87
N GLU A 232 -1.07 -10.54 6.77
CA GLU A 232 -2.42 -10.39 7.26
C GLU A 232 -2.43 -10.73 8.74
N ASN A 233 -3.05 -9.90 9.58
CA ASN A 233 -3.18 -10.14 11.03
C ASN A 233 -1.85 -10.45 11.73
N GLY A 234 -0.80 -9.68 11.44
CA GLY A 234 0.54 -9.84 12.04
C GLY A 234 1.31 -11.08 11.57
N ARG A 235 0.83 -11.80 10.55
CA ARG A 235 1.47 -13.00 10.00
C ARG A 235 1.89 -12.79 8.55
N ILE A 236 3.01 -13.39 8.18
CA ILE A 236 3.46 -13.45 6.79
C ILE A 236 2.84 -14.68 6.12
N HIS A 237 2.18 -14.45 4.99
CA HIS A 237 1.70 -15.49 4.09
C HIS A 237 2.60 -15.52 2.86
N THR A 238 3.07 -16.71 2.49
CA THR A 238 3.93 -16.91 1.32
C THR A 238 3.19 -17.71 0.27
N VAL A 239 3.33 -17.31 -1.00
CA VAL A 239 2.74 -18.04 -2.12
C VAL A 239 3.37 -19.43 -2.26
N ASP A 240 2.55 -20.45 -2.46
CA ASP A 240 3.01 -21.80 -2.79
C ASP A 240 3.40 -21.89 -4.28
N LYS A 241 4.60 -21.41 -4.59
CA LYS A 241 5.15 -21.46 -5.95
C LYS A 241 5.32 -22.89 -6.47
N ALA A 242 5.49 -23.88 -5.57
CA ALA A 242 5.63 -25.28 -5.97
C ALA A 242 4.29 -25.86 -6.42
N ALA A 243 3.19 -25.43 -5.81
CA ALA A 243 1.84 -25.71 -6.30
C ALA A 243 1.49 -24.96 -7.60
N GLY A 244 2.29 -23.97 -8.00
CA GLY A 244 2.08 -23.15 -9.20
C GLY A 244 1.28 -21.86 -8.94
N ASP A 245 1.06 -21.50 -7.68
CA ASP A 245 0.36 -20.28 -7.31
C ASP A 245 1.22 -19.05 -7.59
N ALA A 246 0.57 -17.88 -7.72
CA ALA A 246 1.26 -16.61 -7.94
C ALA A 246 0.50 -15.43 -7.33
N LEU A 247 1.22 -14.46 -6.75
CA LEU A 247 0.64 -13.19 -6.34
C LEU A 247 0.85 -12.11 -7.42
N PHE A 248 -0.23 -11.41 -7.74
CA PHE A 248 -0.31 -10.29 -8.68
C PHE A 248 -0.97 -9.08 -7.99
N ASP A 249 -0.18 -8.10 -7.58
CA ASP A 249 -0.57 -6.99 -6.70
C ASP A 249 -1.31 -7.51 -5.45
N GLY A 250 -2.64 -7.31 -5.39
CA GLY A 250 -3.51 -7.79 -4.31
C GLY A 250 -4.29 -9.07 -4.65
N PHE A 251 -3.92 -9.78 -5.72
CA PHE A 251 -4.65 -10.93 -6.25
C PHE A 251 -3.80 -12.20 -6.25
N LEU A 252 -4.21 -13.21 -5.49
CA LEU A 252 -3.62 -14.54 -5.48
C LEU A 252 -4.24 -15.41 -6.58
N PHE A 253 -3.43 -15.86 -7.53
CA PHE A 253 -3.78 -16.94 -8.44
C PHE A 253 -3.60 -18.29 -7.74
N ASP A 254 -4.70 -19.05 -7.68
CA ASP A 254 -4.74 -20.42 -7.19
C ASP A 254 -4.66 -21.37 -8.39
N ASN A 255 -3.57 -22.13 -8.49
CA ASN A 255 -3.31 -23.00 -9.62
C ASN A 255 -4.19 -24.25 -9.65
N LYS A 256 -4.77 -24.63 -8.51
CA LYS A 256 -5.70 -25.77 -8.42
C LYS A 256 -7.05 -25.38 -8.99
N THR A 257 -7.59 -24.23 -8.59
CA THR A 257 -8.89 -23.75 -9.09
C THR A 257 -8.78 -22.98 -10.41
N LYS A 258 -7.57 -22.55 -10.79
CA LYS A 258 -7.29 -21.70 -11.94
C LYS A 258 -8.04 -20.38 -11.86
N THR A 259 -8.08 -19.76 -10.68
CA THR A 259 -8.81 -18.51 -10.44
C THR A 259 -7.97 -17.50 -9.66
N LEU A 260 -8.27 -16.22 -9.85
CA LEU A 260 -7.78 -15.14 -9.00
C LEU A 260 -8.66 -14.98 -7.77
N LYS A 261 -8.04 -14.78 -6.61
CA LYS A 261 -8.68 -14.45 -5.34
C LYS A 261 -8.09 -13.14 -4.84
N LYS A 262 -8.94 -12.22 -4.43
CA LYS A 262 -8.49 -10.97 -3.80
C LYS A 262 -8.03 -11.27 -2.38
N ILE A 263 -6.90 -10.70 -1.98
CA ILE A 263 -6.36 -10.83 -0.61
C ILE A 263 -7.19 -10.02 0.36
N ASP A 264 -7.46 -8.75 0.05
CA ASP A 264 -8.27 -7.86 0.88
C ASP A 264 -9.75 -7.90 0.46
N PRO A 265 -10.66 -8.60 1.18
CA PRO A 265 -12.06 -8.66 0.81
C PRO A 265 -12.78 -7.32 0.94
N ALA A 266 -12.25 -6.36 1.71
CA ALA A 266 -12.82 -5.02 1.87
C ALA A 266 -12.45 -4.09 0.70
N ASP A 267 -11.48 -4.45 -0.13
CA ASP A 267 -11.11 -3.64 -1.29
C ASP A 267 -12.16 -3.75 -2.39
N ASN A 268 -12.69 -2.60 -2.84
CA ASN A 268 -13.72 -2.51 -3.87
C ASN A 268 -13.11 -2.49 -5.29
N ASP A 269 -12.35 -3.54 -5.61
CA ASP A 269 -11.77 -3.80 -6.95
C ASP A 269 -12.41 -5.06 -7.57
N SER A 270 -12.97 -4.96 -8.76
CA SER A 270 -13.66 -6.08 -9.43
C SER A 270 -12.77 -6.98 -10.28
N PHE A 271 -11.46 -6.68 -10.42
CA PHE A 271 -10.59 -7.34 -11.39
C PHE A 271 -10.57 -8.87 -11.28
N ALA A 272 -10.44 -9.43 -10.06
CA ALA A 272 -10.46 -10.89 -9.88
C ALA A 272 -11.78 -11.51 -10.33
N TYR A 273 -12.91 -10.86 -10.06
CA TYR A 273 -14.24 -11.33 -10.49
C TYR A 273 -14.37 -11.30 -12.02
N ASP A 274 -14.03 -10.16 -12.62
CA ASP A 274 -14.14 -9.97 -14.07
C ASP A 274 -13.20 -10.91 -14.84
N PHE A 275 -11.96 -11.07 -14.35
CA PHE A 275 -10.99 -12.01 -14.89
C PHE A 275 -11.53 -13.45 -14.81
N ASN A 276 -12.02 -13.87 -13.65
CA ASN A 276 -12.51 -15.24 -13.47
C ASN A 276 -13.72 -15.57 -14.33
N ARG A 277 -14.59 -14.59 -14.62
CA ARG A 277 -15.73 -14.79 -15.52
C ARG A 277 -15.30 -15.16 -16.94
N CYS A 278 -14.14 -14.67 -17.39
CA CYS A 278 -13.63 -14.90 -18.74
C CYS A 278 -12.60 -16.05 -18.81
N TYR A 279 -11.77 -16.21 -17.77
CA TYR A 279 -10.61 -17.10 -17.79
C TYR A 279 -10.60 -18.13 -16.66
N GLY A 280 -11.39 -17.91 -15.61
CA GLY A 280 -11.38 -18.74 -14.40
C GLY A 280 -11.72 -20.20 -14.71
N GLY A 281 -11.01 -21.13 -14.07
CA GLY A 281 -11.18 -22.57 -14.29
C GLY A 281 -10.53 -23.10 -15.57
N ASN A 282 -9.97 -22.22 -16.42
CA ASN A 282 -9.29 -22.67 -17.63
C ASN A 282 -7.99 -23.40 -17.29
N ARG A 283 -7.92 -24.69 -17.63
CA ARG A 283 -6.78 -25.56 -17.34
C ARG A 283 -5.49 -25.18 -18.05
N ALA A 284 -5.58 -24.42 -19.15
CA ALA A 284 -4.41 -23.91 -19.88
C ALA A 284 -3.75 -22.71 -19.18
N LEU A 285 -4.33 -22.19 -18.09
CA LEU A 285 -3.69 -21.16 -17.28
C LEU A 285 -2.47 -21.73 -16.54
N THR A 286 -1.30 -21.13 -16.73
CA THR A 286 -0.05 -21.56 -16.09
C THR A 286 0.81 -20.38 -15.65
N VAL A 287 1.55 -20.55 -14.57
CA VAL A 287 2.50 -19.54 -14.08
C VAL A 287 3.91 -19.91 -14.56
N LYS A 288 4.61 -18.97 -15.20
CA LYS A 288 6.02 -19.12 -15.58
C LYS A 288 6.76 -17.81 -15.37
N GLY A 289 7.87 -17.84 -14.63
CA GLY A 289 8.70 -16.65 -14.39
C GLY A 289 7.97 -15.50 -13.67
N GLY A 290 6.91 -15.79 -12.91
CA GLY A 290 6.08 -14.78 -12.25
C GLY A 290 4.98 -14.18 -13.11
N ASN A 291 4.81 -14.61 -14.36
CA ASN A 291 3.73 -14.20 -15.26
C ASN A 291 2.64 -15.29 -15.34
N LEU A 292 1.39 -14.88 -15.60
CA LEU A 292 0.28 -15.78 -15.89
C LEU A 292 0.07 -15.90 -17.40
N TYR A 293 0.12 -17.12 -17.90
CA TYR A 293 -0.07 -17.47 -19.30
C TYR A 293 -1.41 -18.15 -19.53
N LEU A 294 -1.99 -17.95 -20.71
CA LEU A 294 -3.02 -18.81 -21.28
C LEU A 294 -2.46 -19.40 -22.59
N GLY A 295 -2.06 -20.68 -22.55
CA GLY A 295 -1.25 -21.22 -23.64
C GLY A 295 0.10 -20.52 -23.73
N ASP A 296 0.37 -19.85 -24.85
CA ASP A 296 1.60 -19.09 -25.09
C ASP A 296 1.45 -17.59 -24.83
N ASP A 297 0.22 -17.10 -24.66
CA ASP A 297 -0.05 -15.69 -24.43
C ASP A 297 0.14 -15.32 -22.95
N ILE A 298 0.85 -14.23 -22.69
CA ILE A 298 0.99 -13.65 -21.35
C ILE A 298 -0.26 -12.81 -21.06
N LEU A 299 -1.21 -13.35 -20.29
CA LEU A 299 -2.38 -12.58 -19.85
C LEU A 299 -2.01 -11.53 -18.79
N ILE A 300 -1.19 -11.93 -17.81
CA ILE A 300 -0.70 -11.05 -16.74
C ILE A 300 0.82 -11.09 -16.73
N GLY A 301 1.43 -10.02 -17.23
CA GLY A 301 2.86 -9.78 -17.09
C GLY A 301 3.14 -9.02 -15.81
N ALA A 302 3.97 -9.57 -14.93
CA ALA A 302 4.25 -9.00 -13.62
C ALA A 302 5.74 -9.01 -13.29
N GLU A 303 6.15 -8.04 -12.48
CA GLU A 303 7.51 -7.92 -11.97
C GLU A 303 7.47 -7.69 -10.46
N GLN A 304 8.09 -8.60 -9.70
CA GLN A 304 8.06 -8.60 -8.23
C GLN A 304 6.62 -8.55 -7.71
N SER A 305 5.77 -9.43 -8.25
CA SER A 305 4.32 -9.46 -8.04
C SER A 305 3.52 -8.27 -8.55
N ARG A 306 4.10 -7.17 -9.04
CA ARG A 306 3.31 -6.02 -9.51
C ARG A 306 2.87 -6.20 -10.96
N ILE A 307 1.60 -5.96 -11.26
CA ILE A 307 1.08 -6.09 -12.64
C ILE A 307 1.69 -4.97 -13.50
N LYS A 308 2.41 -5.35 -14.56
CA LYS A 308 3.06 -4.46 -15.53
C LYS A 308 2.30 -4.37 -16.83
N THR A 309 1.79 -5.49 -17.32
CA THR A 309 1.09 -5.58 -18.61
C THR A 309 -0.08 -6.54 -18.50
N LEU A 310 -1.18 -6.20 -19.17
CA LEU A 310 -2.36 -7.05 -19.29
C LEU A 310 -2.74 -7.22 -20.76
N TYR A 311 -2.91 -8.48 -21.18
CA TYR A 311 -3.51 -8.85 -22.46
C TYR A 311 -4.73 -9.71 -22.18
N LEU A 312 -5.92 -9.14 -22.36
CA LEU A 312 -7.19 -9.74 -21.93
C LEU A 312 -8.18 -9.77 -23.11
N PRO A 313 -7.94 -10.61 -24.13
CA PRO A 313 -8.70 -10.60 -25.39
C PRO A 313 -10.18 -10.99 -25.25
N ALA A 314 -10.56 -11.72 -24.21
CA ALA A 314 -11.94 -12.14 -23.95
C ALA A 314 -12.65 -11.30 -22.88
N LEU A 315 -11.99 -10.30 -22.30
CA LEU A 315 -12.59 -9.47 -21.26
C LEU A 315 -13.58 -8.48 -21.88
N THR A 316 -14.86 -8.61 -21.54
CA THR A 316 -15.94 -7.76 -22.08
C THR A 316 -16.37 -6.64 -21.13
N THR A 317 -16.11 -6.80 -19.84
CA THR A 317 -16.53 -5.85 -18.80
C THR A 317 -15.45 -5.70 -17.76
N MET A 318 -15.20 -4.46 -17.36
CA MET A 318 -14.53 -4.08 -16.13
C MET A 318 -15.59 -3.48 -15.20
N GLY A 319 -15.85 -4.13 -14.07
CA GLY A 319 -16.82 -3.66 -13.08
C GLY A 319 -16.30 -2.46 -12.27
N HIS A 320 -17.09 -1.99 -11.31
CA HIS A 320 -16.69 -0.87 -10.46
C HIS A 320 -15.29 -1.10 -9.83
N GLY A 321 -14.43 -0.10 -9.91
CA GLY A 321 -13.09 -0.07 -9.30
C GLY A 321 -12.09 -1.06 -9.89
N CYS A 322 -12.37 -1.69 -11.02
CA CYS A 322 -11.47 -2.67 -11.63
C CYS A 322 -10.09 -2.08 -11.89
N LEU A 323 -9.04 -2.68 -11.30
CA LEU A 323 -7.65 -2.24 -11.38
C LEU A 323 -7.42 -0.80 -10.88
N ARG A 324 -8.22 -0.37 -9.89
CA ARG A 324 -8.02 0.92 -9.23
C ARG A 324 -6.70 0.91 -8.46
N ASN A 325 -5.89 1.95 -8.63
CA ASN A 325 -4.52 2.04 -8.09
C ASN A 325 -3.55 0.98 -8.63
N ALA A 326 -3.71 0.50 -9.88
CA ALA A 326 -2.71 -0.34 -10.54
C ALA A 326 -1.47 0.49 -10.94
N ARG A 327 -0.71 0.96 -9.95
CA ARG A 327 0.36 1.98 -10.11
C ARG A 327 1.53 1.54 -10.97
N ALA A 328 1.74 0.23 -11.13
CA ALA A 328 2.81 -0.33 -11.94
C ALA A 328 2.38 -0.70 -13.37
N LEU A 329 1.07 -0.71 -13.66
CA LEU A 329 0.50 -1.09 -14.94
C LEU A 329 0.92 -0.08 -16.01
N THR A 330 1.55 -0.57 -17.08
CA THR A 330 2.08 0.25 -18.19
C THR A 330 1.30 0.06 -19.48
N ARG A 331 0.67 -1.10 -19.65
CA ARG A 331 -0.09 -1.47 -20.84
C ARG A 331 -1.29 -2.35 -20.48
N LEU A 332 -2.45 -2.01 -21.01
CA LEU A 332 -3.63 -2.87 -21.00
C LEU A 332 -4.24 -2.97 -22.39
N ASP A 333 -4.34 -4.20 -22.89
CA ASP A 333 -4.93 -4.52 -24.18
C ASP A 333 -6.14 -5.43 -23.95
N ALA A 334 -7.34 -4.92 -24.22
CA ALA A 334 -8.60 -5.62 -24.02
C ALA A 334 -9.54 -5.39 -25.22
N PRO A 335 -9.25 -6.02 -26.39
CA PRO A 335 -9.95 -5.74 -27.64
C PRO A 335 -11.46 -5.99 -27.62
N ALA A 336 -11.95 -6.88 -26.75
CA ALA A 336 -13.38 -7.17 -26.60
C ALA A 336 -14.07 -6.36 -25.49
N LEU A 337 -13.35 -5.47 -24.79
CA LEU A 337 -13.89 -4.70 -23.67
C LEU A 337 -14.93 -3.70 -24.17
N THR A 338 -16.19 -3.86 -23.76
CA THR A 338 -17.28 -2.96 -24.15
C THR A 338 -17.63 -1.96 -23.05
N THR A 339 -17.44 -2.34 -21.79
CA THR A 339 -17.94 -1.55 -20.65
C THR A 339 -16.91 -1.44 -19.53
N MET A 340 -16.67 -0.22 -19.08
CA MET A 340 -15.98 0.09 -17.82
C MET A 340 -16.96 0.73 -16.85
N GLY A 341 -17.12 0.16 -15.66
CA GLY A 341 -17.85 0.79 -14.55
C GLY A 341 -17.03 1.89 -13.87
N ASP A 342 -17.60 2.54 -12.85
CA ASP A 342 -16.97 3.69 -12.21
C ASP A 342 -15.60 3.33 -11.61
N TYR A 343 -14.68 4.30 -11.58
CA TYR A 343 -13.32 4.22 -11.03
C TYR A 343 -12.40 3.17 -11.70
N CYS A 344 -12.79 2.57 -12.83
CA CYS A 344 -11.90 1.66 -13.56
C CYS A 344 -10.61 2.36 -14.00
N LEU A 345 -9.46 1.72 -13.74
CA LEU A 345 -8.14 2.28 -14.05
C LEU A 345 -7.89 3.68 -13.44
N SER A 346 -8.63 4.06 -12.41
CA SER A 346 -8.36 5.27 -11.63
C SER A 346 -7.04 5.12 -10.86
N ASP A 347 -6.25 6.18 -10.80
CA ASP A 347 -4.93 6.25 -10.18
C ASP A 347 -3.93 5.24 -10.78
N THR A 348 -3.83 5.22 -12.12
CA THR A 348 -2.88 4.41 -12.91
C THR A 348 -1.76 5.26 -13.53
N PRO A 349 -0.89 5.89 -12.73
CA PRO A 349 0.05 6.91 -13.21
C PRO A 349 1.11 6.41 -14.19
N ALA A 350 1.38 5.09 -14.24
CA ALA A 350 2.35 4.48 -15.15
C ALA A 350 1.74 3.98 -16.48
N LEU A 351 0.42 4.05 -16.65
CA LEU A 351 -0.27 3.51 -17.82
C LEU A 351 0.06 4.36 -19.05
N THR A 352 0.82 3.80 -19.99
CA THR A 352 1.25 4.50 -21.22
C THR A 352 0.40 4.11 -22.43
N ARG A 353 -0.17 2.90 -22.42
CA ARG A 353 -1.00 2.36 -23.49
C ARG A 353 -2.25 1.69 -22.91
N PHE A 354 -3.41 2.11 -23.38
CA PHE A 354 -4.69 1.44 -23.15
C PHE A 354 -5.37 1.24 -24.50
N ASP A 355 -5.72 0.01 -24.83
CA ASP A 355 -6.26 -0.40 -26.13
C ASP A 355 -7.53 -1.22 -25.94
N ALA A 356 -8.68 -0.63 -26.29
CA ALA A 356 -10.01 -1.19 -26.14
C ALA A 356 -10.94 -0.67 -27.26
N PRO A 357 -10.74 -1.09 -28.52
CA PRO A 357 -11.49 -0.57 -29.68
C PRO A 357 -13.00 -0.81 -29.63
N ALA A 358 -13.44 -1.84 -28.90
CA ALA A 358 -14.85 -2.17 -28.72
C ALA A 358 -15.53 -1.39 -27.57
N LEU A 359 -14.80 -0.52 -26.86
CA LEU A 359 -15.31 0.18 -25.67
C LEU A 359 -16.43 1.13 -26.06
N THR A 360 -17.63 0.90 -25.53
CA THR A 360 -18.83 1.71 -25.81
C THR A 360 -19.18 2.65 -24.66
N THR A 361 -18.84 2.27 -23.43
CA THR A 361 -19.22 2.99 -22.20
C THR A 361 -18.09 3.03 -21.18
N MET A 362 -17.84 4.23 -20.65
CA MET A 362 -17.04 4.47 -19.44
C MET A 362 -17.91 5.12 -18.37
N GLY A 363 -17.94 4.52 -17.18
CA GLY A 363 -18.54 5.12 -15.98
C GLY A 363 -17.70 6.26 -15.42
N ASP A 364 -18.09 6.80 -14.27
CA ASP A 364 -17.44 7.97 -13.67
C ASP A 364 -15.99 7.66 -13.23
N TRP A 365 -15.11 8.67 -13.25
CA TRP A 365 -13.72 8.60 -12.75
C TRP A 365 -12.83 7.55 -13.45
N CYS A 366 -13.23 7.04 -14.61
CA CYS A 366 -12.40 6.11 -15.39
C CYS A 366 -11.14 6.81 -15.92
N LEU A 367 -9.98 6.16 -15.80
CA LEU A 367 -8.67 6.73 -16.17
C LEU A 367 -8.39 8.10 -15.48
N TYR A 368 -8.99 8.34 -14.32
CA TYR A 368 -8.64 9.47 -13.46
C TYR A 368 -7.18 9.35 -13.02
N ASN A 369 -6.40 10.43 -13.09
CA ASN A 369 -4.96 10.44 -12.79
C ASN A 369 -4.11 9.45 -13.65
N ALA A 370 -4.49 9.21 -14.90
CA ALA A 370 -3.68 8.44 -15.85
C ALA A 370 -2.48 9.27 -16.39
N ASN A 371 -1.53 9.59 -15.52
CA ASN A 371 -0.55 10.66 -15.78
C ASN A 371 0.39 10.40 -16.96
N ALA A 372 0.75 9.14 -17.23
CA ALA A 372 1.63 8.76 -18.32
C ALA A 372 0.89 8.38 -19.62
N LEU A 373 -0.45 8.45 -19.64
CA LEU A 373 -1.23 8.03 -20.81
C LEU A 373 -1.06 9.07 -21.91
N THR A 374 -0.36 8.69 -22.98
CA THR A 374 -0.01 9.62 -24.07
C THR A 374 -1.08 9.71 -25.15
N ARG A 375 -1.83 8.63 -25.32
CA ARG A 375 -2.88 8.49 -26.33
C ARG A 375 -3.95 7.50 -25.90
N LEU A 376 -5.18 7.82 -26.25
CA LEU A 376 -6.28 6.85 -26.33
C LEU A 376 -6.75 6.87 -27.79
N ASP A 377 -5.87 6.37 -28.64
CA ASP A 377 -6.14 6.27 -30.07
C ASP A 377 -7.06 5.07 -30.28
N ASP A 378 -8.11 5.27 -31.06
CA ASP A 378 -9.05 4.22 -31.47
C ASP A 378 -10.03 3.78 -30.38
N ALA A 379 -10.79 4.74 -29.82
CA ALA A 379 -12.07 4.47 -29.16
C ALA A 379 -13.27 4.73 -30.13
N PRO A 380 -13.34 4.06 -31.32
CA PRO A 380 -14.33 4.38 -32.35
C PRO A 380 -15.76 4.06 -31.93
N ALA A 381 -15.94 3.12 -31.01
CA ALA A 381 -17.24 2.67 -30.52
C ALA A 381 -17.72 3.42 -29.27
N LEU A 382 -16.89 4.29 -28.68
CA LEU A 382 -17.19 4.95 -27.41
C LEU A 382 -18.31 5.97 -27.60
N THR A 383 -19.45 5.71 -26.96
CA THR A 383 -20.66 6.54 -27.08
C THR A 383 -20.94 7.35 -25.83
N THR A 384 -20.50 6.87 -24.66
CA THR A 384 -20.78 7.46 -23.34
C THR A 384 -19.53 7.47 -22.46
N MET A 385 -19.25 8.63 -21.87
CA MET A 385 -18.28 8.82 -20.78
C MET A 385 -18.96 9.50 -19.59
N GLY A 386 -18.80 8.94 -18.40
CA GLY A 386 -19.22 9.52 -17.13
C GLY A 386 -18.38 10.71 -16.70
N ASP A 387 -18.65 11.24 -15.51
CA ASP A 387 -17.97 12.42 -14.95
C ASP A 387 -16.48 12.13 -14.67
N PHE A 388 -15.63 13.15 -14.77
CA PHE A 388 -14.19 13.10 -14.44
C PHE A 388 -13.35 12.03 -15.15
N CYS A 389 -13.83 11.44 -16.26
CA CYS A 389 -13.02 10.55 -17.08
C CYS A 389 -11.81 11.28 -17.68
N LEU A 390 -10.65 10.62 -17.70
CA LEU A 390 -9.39 11.22 -18.20
C LEU A 390 -9.03 12.57 -17.53
N TYR A 391 -9.55 12.81 -16.32
CA TYR A 391 -9.14 13.96 -15.52
C TYR A 391 -7.68 13.80 -15.06
N ASN A 392 -6.92 14.89 -15.12
CA ASN A 392 -5.49 14.92 -14.78
C ASN A 392 -4.68 13.88 -15.58
N ALA A 393 -4.83 13.93 -16.90
CA ALA A 393 -4.03 13.18 -17.87
C ALA A 393 -3.05 14.12 -18.60
N PRO A 394 -2.01 14.66 -17.93
CA PRO A 394 -1.14 15.70 -18.47
C PRO A 394 -0.30 15.28 -19.68
N ALA A 395 -0.04 13.99 -19.87
CA ALA A 395 0.70 13.49 -21.03
C ALA A 395 -0.19 13.21 -22.25
N LEU A 396 -1.53 13.30 -22.11
CA LEU A 396 -2.46 12.92 -23.17
C LEU A 396 -2.40 13.92 -24.31
N THR A 397 -1.88 13.49 -25.46
CA THR A 397 -1.71 14.35 -26.65
C THR A 397 -2.85 14.20 -27.66
N ARG A 398 -3.45 13.01 -27.71
CA ARG A 398 -4.52 12.65 -28.65
C ARG A 398 -5.58 11.79 -27.97
N PHE A 399 -6.84 12.11 -28.24
CA PHE A 399 -8.00 11.30 -27.88
C PHE A 399 -9.02 11.39 -29.01
N ASP A 400 -9.30 10.28 -29.69
CA ASP A 400 -10.27 10.25 -30.79
C ASP A 400 -11.42 9.30 -30.43
N ALA A 401 -12.61 9.87 -30.23
CA ALA A 401 -13.86 9.15 -29.96
C ALA A 401 -14.99 9.65 -30.87
N PRO A 402 -14.98 9.29 -32.16
CA PRO A 402 -15.91 9.84 -33.16
C PRO A 402 -17.39 9.55 -32.88
N ALA A 403 -17.70 8.44 -32.19
CA ALA A 403 -19.07 8.07 -31.84
C ALA A 403 -19.56 8.66 -30.50
N LEU A 404 -18.75 9.48 -29.81
CA LEU A 404 -19.09 9.96 -28.47
C LEU A 404 -20.29 10.93 -28.55
N THR A 405 -21.36 10.60 -27.84
CA THR A 405 -22.61 11.39 -27.80
C THR A 405 -22.85 12.04 -26.45
N THR A 406 -22.33 11.43 -25.39
CA THR A 406 -22.49 11.86 -23.98
C THR A 406 -21.13 11.88 -23.30
N MET A 407 -20.81 13.01 -22.66
CA MET A 407 -19.60 13.20 -21.87
C MET A 407 -19.94 13.94 -20.58
N GLY A 408 -19.58 13.37 -19.44
CA GLY A 408 -19.78 13.93 -18.12
C GLY A 408 -18.93 15.16 -17.82
N ASP A 409 -19.22 15.80 -16.70
CA ASP A 409 -18.55 17.00 -16.24
C ASP A 409 -17.09 16.71 -15.81
N GLY A 410 -16.18 17.65 -16.07
CA GLY A 410 -14.78 17.56 -15.64
C GLY A 410 -13.90 16.62 -16.47
N CYS A 411 -14.43 15.93 -17.48
CA CYS A 411 -13.63 15.09 -18.39
C CYS A 411 -12.51 15.90 -19.06
N LEU A 412 -11.33 15.30 -19.21
CA LEU A 412 -10.13 15.91 -19.81
C LEU A 412 -9.67 17.22 -19.13
N ARG A 413 -10.21 17.59 -17.96
CA ARG A 413 -9.68 18.71 -17.18
C ARG A 413 -8.27 18.34 -16.73
N TYR A 414 -7.34 19.30 -16.79
CA TYR A 414 -5.91 19.07 -16.55
C TYR A 414 -5.25 18.08 -17.53
N ALA A 415 -5.65 18.13 -18.81
CA ALA A 415 -4.93 17.49 -19.92
C ALA A 415 -4.26 18.55 -20.85
N PRO A 416 -3.29 19.34 -20.36
CA PRO A 416 -2.68 20.46 -21.10
C PRO A 416 -1.96 20.06 -22.40
N ALA A 417 -1.55 18.81 -22.57
CA ALA A 417 -0.87 18.35 -23.78
C ALA A 417 -1.84 17.96 -24.92
N LEU A 418 -3.15 17.98 -24.69
CA LEU A 418 -4.14 17.51 -25.65
C LEU A 418 -4.23 18.49 -26.84
N THR A 419 -3.69 18.07 -27.98
CA THR A 419 -3.68 18.86 -29.23
C THR A 419 -4.71 18.39 -30.23
N ARG A 420 -5.18 17.15 -30.10
CA ARG A 420 -6.19 16.55 -30.98
C ARG A 420 -7.28 15.86 -30.19
N PHE A 421 -8.50 16.36 -30.40
CA PHE A 421 -9.75 15.73 -29.98
C PHE A 421 -10.70 15.69 -31.17
N ALA A 422 -10.84 14.53 -31.82
CA ALA A 422 -11.75 14.39 -32.96
C ALA A 422 -13.20 14.66 -32.52
N ARG A 423 -13.80 15.68 -33.14
CA ARG A 423 -15.05 16.35 -32.73
C ARG A 423 -16.24 15.37 -32.68
N PRO A 424 -16.70 14.96 -31.49
CA PRO A 424 -17.85 14.07 -31.39
C PRO A 424 -19.17 14.82 -31.58
N ALA A 425 -20.22 14.10 -31.95
CA ALA A 425 -21.59 14.63 -32.02
C ALA A 425 -22.20 14.81 -30.61
N LEU A 426 -21.57 15.62 -29.75
CA LEU A 426 -21.99 15.81 -28.36
C LEU A 426 -23.32 16.58 -28.27
N SER A 427 -24.30 15.97 -27.60
CA SER A 427 -25.66 16.51 -27.43
C SER A 427 -25.75 17.80 -26.60
N LYS A 428 -24.72 18.13 -25.80
CA LYS A 428 -24.63 19.33 -24.94
C LYS A 428 -23.33 20.13 -25.20
N THR A 429 -23.17 20.63 -26.42
CA THR A 429 -21.87 21.05 -26.99
C THR A 429 -21.31 22.40 -26.49
N ARG A 430 -22.12 23.36 -26.02
CA ARG A 430 -21.63 24.76 -25.85
C ARG A 430 -21.03 25.13 -24.49
N ARG A 431 -21.41 24.47 -23.39
CA ARG A 431 -20.93 24.81 -22.04
C ARG A 431 -19.71 23.99 -21.62
N LEU A 432 -19.60 22.77 -22.13
CA LEU A 432 -18.55 21.82 -21.76
C LEU A 432 -17.18 22.22 -22.36
N LEU A 433 -17.13 22.45 -23.68
CA LEU A 433 -15.89 22.83 -24.38
C LEU A 433 -15.25 24.11 -23.82
N LYS A 434 -16.07 25.15 -23.55
CA LYS A 434 -15.61 26.40 -22.91
C LYS A 434 -15.00 26.22 -21.52
N ARG A 435 -15.43 25.23 -20.73
CA ARG A 435 -14.87 24.94 -19.40
C ARG A 435 -13.58 24.14 -19.46
N MET A 436 -13.29 23.53 -20.60
CA MET A 436 -12.11 22.72 -20.86
C MET A 436 -10.95 23.52 -21.47
N GLY A 437 -11.15 24.83 -21.71
CA GLY A 437 -10.12 25.70 -22.29
C GLY A 437 -9.95 25.57 -23.81
N PHE A 438 -10.93 24.95 -24.49
CA PHE A 438 -10.98 24.78 -25.96
C PHE A 438 -11.95 25.74 -26.64
#